data_AF-A0A170VY32-F1
#
_entry.id   AF-A0A170VY32-F1
#
_cell.length_a   1.000
_cell.length_b   1.000
_cell.length_c   1.000
_cell.angle_alpha   90.00
_cell.angle_beta   90.00
_cell.angle_gamma   90.00
#
_symmetry.space_group_name_H-M   'P 1'
#
loop_
_entity.id
_entity.type
_entity.pdbx_description
1 polymer ?
#
loop_
_entity_poly.entity_id
_entity_poly.type
_entity_poly.pdbx_seq_one_letter_code
_entity_poly.pdbx_strand_id
1 'polypeptide(L)'
;ANENVKILTYYIPTLGPAPKWCSFLDNLTEELEESRFETVYDDYKFVTKKELEELQLTHLIGTKMLRAYMHGYFMSIRLYNKAKSLLQPFSFEEYKKRKVREKY
;
A
#
# COMPACT_ATOMS: atom_id res chain seq x y z
N ALA A 1 -34.20 -7.55 10.65
CA ALA A 1 -34.00 -6.90 11.95
C ALA A 1 -33.05 -7.77 12.77
N ASN A 2 -32.05 -7.20 13.45
CA ASN A 2 -31.18 -7.96 14.35
C ASN A 2 -31.83 -8.05 15.75
N GLU A 3 -31.23 -8.83 16.66
CA GLU A 3 -31.70 -8.97 18.06
C GLU A 3 -31.31 -7.78 18.96
N ASN A 4 -30.74 -6.70 18.40
CA ASN A 4 -30.31 -5.54 19.17
C ASN A 4 -31.42 -4.48 19.22
N VAL A 5 -31.48 -3.72 20.32
CA VAL A 5 -32.41 -2.59 20.49
C VAL A 5 -32.22 -1.53 19.41
N LYS A 6 -31.00 -1.37 18.89
CA LYS A 6 -30.72 -0.48 17.75
C LYS A 6 -30.78 -1.23 16.43
N ILE A 7 -31.66 -0.77 15.55
CA ILE A 7 -31.73 -1.23 14.16
C ILE A 7 -30.51 -0.72 13.40
N LEU A 8 -29.78 -1.63 12.76
CA LEU A 8 -28.67 -1.31 11.87
C LEU A 8 -29.17 -1.09 10.44
N THR A 9 -28.73 -0.01 9.81
CA THR A 9 -28.97 0.32 8.40
C THR A 9 -27.65 0.55 7.70
N TYR A 10 -27.53 0.04 6.47
CA TYR A 10 -26.34 0.16 5.63
C TYR A 10 -26.64 1.03 4.42
N TYR A 11 -25.70 1.91 4.09
CA TYR A 11 -25.70 2.68 2.85
C TYR A 11 -24.52 2.23 2.00
N ILE A 12 -24.76 1.98 0.71
CA ILE A 12 -23.75 1.52 -0.25
C ILE A 12 -23.73 2.52 -1.43
N PRO A 13 -22.80 3.48 -1.47
CA PRO A 13 -22.77 4.54 -2.47
C PRO A 13 -22.65 4.04 -3.92
N THR A 14 -22.01 2.88 -4.11
CA THR A 14 -21.82 2.27 -5.44
C THR A 14 -23.10 1.73 -6.06
N LEU A 15 -24.16 1.54 -5.27
CA LEU A 15 -25.46 1.07 -5.76
C LEU A 15 -26.40 2.21 -6.17
N GLY A 16 -26.09 3.44 -5.80
CA GLY A 16 -26.88 4.63 -6.13
C GLY A 16 -26.82 5.70 -5.05
N PRO A 17 -27.29 6.92 -5.37
CA PRO A 17 -27.21 8.07 -4.47
C PRO A 17 -28.13 7.92 -3.26
N ALA A 18 -27.83 8.66 -2.20
CA ALA A 18 -28.66 8.65 -1.01
C ALA A 18 -30.07 9.21 -1.31
N PRO A 19 -31.10 8.74 -0.59
CA PRO A 19 -32.44 9.32 -0.68
C PRO A 19 -32.41 10.82 -0.37
N LYS A 20 -33.33 11.61 -0.97
CA LYS A 20 -33.37 13.08 -0.81
C LYS A 20 -33.41 13.57 0.64
N TRP A 21 -34.02 12.81 1.55
CA TRP A 21 -34.09 13.13 2.98
C TRP A 21 -32.82 12.78 3.76
N CYS A 22 -31.84 12.16 3.10
CA CYS A 22 -30.55 11.73 3.62
C CYS A 22 -29.38 12.13 2.68
N SER A 23 -29.53 13.20 1.88
CA SER A 23 -28.51 13.63 0.92
C SER A 23 -27.14 13.94 1.55
N PHE A 24 -27.12 14.26 2.84
CA PHE A 24 -25.87 14.46 3.59
C PHE A 24 -25.00 13.20 3.67
N LEU A 25 -25.58 12.00 3.56
CA LEU A 25 -24.81 10.75 3.58
C LEU A 25 -23.85 10.66 2.40
N ASP A 26 -24.21 11.19 1.23
CA ASP A 26 -23.34 11.22 0.05
C ASP A 26 -22.06 12.01 0.35
N ASN A 27 -22.20 13.24 0.85
CA ASN A 27 -21.07 14.09 1.23
C ASN A 27 -20.18 13.43 2.28
N LEU A 28 -20.78 12.84 3.33
CA LEU A 28 -20.02 12.17 4.39
C LEU A 28 -19.24 10.96 3.84
N THR A 29 -19.83 10.19 2.92
CA THR A 29 -19.13 9.07 2.29
C THR A 29 -18.01 9.54 1.37
N GLU A 30 -18.20 10.65 0.64
CA GLU A 30 -17.20 11.24 -0.23
C GLU A 30 -15.97 11.73 0.57
N GLU A 31 -16.19 12.49 1.66
CA GLU A 31 -15.11 12.93 2.57
C GLU A 31 -14.34 11.74 3.20
N LEU A 32 -15.05 10.67 3.56
CA LEU A 32 -14.43 9.46 4.10
C LEU A 32 -13.62 8.67 3.06
N GLU A 33 -14.01 8.74 1.78
CA GLU A 33 -13.24 8.15 0.69
C GLU A 33 -11.96 8.95 0.42
N GLU A 34 -12.04 10.29 0.36
CA GLU A 34 -10.86 11.16 0.19
C GLU A 34 -9.79 10.90 1.25
N SER A 35 -10.20 10.83 2.52
CA SER A 35 -9.28 10.62 3.65
C SER A 35 -8.58 9.25 3.67
N ARG A 36 -9.09 8.25 2.95
CA ARG A 36 -8.52 6.89 2.93
C ARG A 36 -7.40 6.70 1.90
N PHE A 37 -7.34 7.54 0.87
CA PHE A 37 -6.42 7.35 -0.26
C PHE A 37 -5.23 8.33 -0.27
N GLU A 38 -5.34 9.49 0.37
CA GLU A 38 -4.23 10.43 0.42
C GLU A 38 -3.13 9.97 1.42
N THR A 39 -1.91 9.75 0.90
CA THR A 39 -0.58 9.84 1.55
C THR A 39 0.14 8.61 2.14
N VAL A 40 -0.44 7.41 2.25
CA VAL A 40 0.29 6.31 2.95
C VAL A 40 1.19 5.47 2.03
N TYR A 41 0.98 5.45 0.70
CA TYR A 41 1.65 4.48 -0.17
C TYR A 41 2.71 5.01 -1.13
N ASP A 42 2.79 6.31 -1.40
CA ASP A 42 3.76 6.81 -2.40
C ASP A 42 5.23 6.58 -1.98
N ASP A 43 5.50 6.63 -0.67
CA ASP A 43 6.84 6.43 -0.12
C ASP A 43 7.12 5.02 0.40
N TYR A 44 6.16 4.09 0.26
CA TYR A 44 6.26 2.73 0.79
C TYR A 44 6.20 1.68 -0.30
N LYS A 45 7.20 0.79 -0.28
CA LYS A 45 7.23 -0.41 -1.10
C LYS A 45 6.78 -1.61 -0.28
N PHE A 46 5.84 -2.40 -0.82
CA PHE A 46 5.53 -3.72 -0.30
C PHE A 46 6.68 -4.68 -0.60
N VAL A 47 7.11 -5.43 0.40
CA VAL A 47 8.20 -6.41 0.35
C VAL A 47 7.73 -7.71 0.99
N THR A 48 7.88 -8.81 0.27
CA THR A 48 7.57 -10.15 0.79
C THR A 48 8.63 -10.62 1.78
N LYS A 49 8.30 -11.61 2.61
CA LYS A 49 9.27 -12.22 3.54
C LYS A 49 10.52 -12.75 2.81
N LYS A 50 10.34 -13.34 1.62
CA LYS A 50 11.43 -13.85 0.78
C LYS A 50 12.34 -12.72 0.29
N GLU A 51 11.78 -11.63 -0.23
CA GLU A 51 12.58 -10.48 -0.66
C GLU A 51 13.32 -9.83 0.52
N LEU A 52 12.72 -9.82 1.71
CA LEU A 52 13.38 -9.31 2.92
C LEU A 52 14.56 -10.19 3.35
N GLU A 53 14.44 -11.51 3.18
CA GLU A 53 15.53 -12.49 3.38
C GLU A 53 16.65 -12.29 2.35
N GLU A 54 16.32 -12.12 1.07
CA GLU A 54 17.28 -11.81 0.01
C GLU A 54 18.02 -10.49 0.26
N LEU A 55 17.31 -9.49 0.82
CA LEU A 55 17.89 -8.20 1.18
C LEU A 55 18.72 -8.24 2.49
N GLN A 56 18.78 -9.39 3.18
CA GLN A 56 19.41 -9.53 4.50
C GLN A 56 18.85 -8.55 5.56
N LEU A 57 17.58 -8.14 5.40
CA LEU A 57 16.90 -7.17 6.25
C LEU A 57 15.92 -7.80 7.25
N THR A 58 16.02 -9.11 7.48
CA THR A 58 15.18 -9.87 8.43
C THR A 58 15.30 -9.37 9.86
N HIS A 59 16.44 -8.81 10.25
CA HIS A 59 16.67 -8.21 11.57
C HIS A 59 15.82 -6.95 11.83
N LEU A 60 15.23 -6.35 10.80
CA LEU A 60 14.33 -5.20 10.94
C LEU A 60 12.88 -5.61 11.29
N ILE A 61 12.56 -6.90 11.27
CA ILE A 61 11.22 -7.40 11.65
C ILE A 61 10.96 -7.04 13.11
N GLY A 62 9.82 -6.39 13.39
CA GLY A 62 9.45 -5.91 14.72
C GLY A 62 9.94 -4.50 15.05
N THR A 63 10.74 -3.88 14.18
CA THR A 63 11.12 -2.46 14.31
C THR A 63 10.12 -1.55 13.62
N LYS A 64 10.17 -0.24 13.93
CA LYS A 64 9.33 0.79 13.26
C LYS A 64 9.63 0.97 11.76
N MET A 65 10.70 0.36 11.24
CA MET A 65 11.11 0.48 9.84
C MET A 65 10.31 -0.41 8.89
N LEU A 66 9.65 -1.44 9.43
CA LEU A 66 8.79 -2.37 8.69
C LEU A 66 7.39 -2.36 9.29
N ARG A 67 6.39 -2.10 8.46
CA ARG A 67 4.98 -2.22 8.86
C ARG A 67 4.43 -3.53 8.35
N ALA A 68 4.09 -4.45 9.26
CA ALA A 68 3.47 -5.72 8.88
C ALA A 68 2.12 -5.47 8.21
N TYR A 69 1.89 -6.12 7.06
CA TYR A 69 0.65 -6.01 6.31
C TYR A 69 0.34 -7.31 5.57
N MET A 70 -0.81 -7.91 5.87
CA MET A 70 -1.25 -9.18 5.31
C MET A 70 -0.18 -10.29 5.43
N HIS A 71 0.58 -10.52 4.36
CA HIS A 71 1.58 -11.59 4.22
C HIS A 71 3.01 -11.05 3.95
N GLY A 72 3.23 -9.76 4.17
CA GLY A 72 4.51 -9.11 3.95
C GLY A 72 4.67 -7.86 4.81
N TYR A 73 5.51 -6.95 4.33
CA TYR A 73 5.88 -5.74 5.04
C TYR A 73 5.90 -4.54 4.10
N PHE A 74 5.41 -3.40 4.57
CA PHE A 74 5.69 -2.12 3.93
C PHE A 74 7.00 -1.55 4.49
N MET A 75 7.88 -1.16 3.58
CA MET A 75 9.19 -0.56 3.85
C MET A 75 9.29 0.78 3.11
N SER A 76 9.95 1.79 3.69
CA SER A 76 10.24 3.02 2.95
C SER A 76 11.03 2.73 1.67
N ILE A 77 10.60 3.31 0.56
CA ILE A 77 11.24 3.12 -0.75
C ILE A 77 12.71 3.54 -0.75
N ARG A 78 13.09 4.53 0.08
CA ARG A 78 14.47 4.97 0.27
C ARG A 78 15.33 3.86 0.87
N LEU A 79 14.82 3.16 1.88
CA LEU A 79 15.51 2.05 2.53
C LEU A 79 15.65 0.87 1.58
N TYR A 80 14.58 0.54 0.85
CA TYR A 80 14.60 -0.52 -0.17
C TYR A 80 15.66 -0.25 -1.25
N ASN A 81 15.69 0.97 -1.79
CA ASN A 81 16.65 1.34 -2.83
C ASN A 81 18.09 1.29 -2.31
N LYS A 82 18.33 1.74 -1.07
CA LYS A 82 19.65 1.65 -0.43
C LYS A 82 20.09 0.20 -0.27
N ALA A 83 19.25 -0.67 0.27
CA ALA A 83 19.57 -2.09 0.44
C ALA A 83 19.82 -2.79 -0.91
N LYS A 84 18.99 -2.51 -1.90
CA LYS A 84 19.15 -3.03 -3.26
C LYS A 84 20.47 -2.57 -3.91
N SER A 85 20.87 -1.32 -3.71
CA SER A 85 22.13 -0.79 -4.23
C SER A 85 23.37 -1.44 -3.62
N LEU A 86 23.30 -1.85 -2.35
CA LEU A 86 24.40 -2.53 -1.67
C LEU A 86 24.57 -3.98 -2.14
N LEU A 87 23.46 -4.66 -2.45
CA LEU A 87 23.46 -6.07 -2.83
C LEU A 87 23.66 -6.29 -4.33
N GLN A 88 23.28 -5.33 -5.17
CA GLN A 88 23.45 -5.42 -6.61
C GLN A 88 24.15 -4.18 -7.19
N PRO A 89 25.45 -3.97 -6.90
CA PRO A 89 26.21 -2.89 -7.52
C PRO A 89 26.27 -3.01 -9.06
N PHE A 90 26.18 -4.23 -9.62
CA PHE A 90 26.34 -4.48 -11.06
C PHE A 90 25.04 -4.69 -11.86
N SER A 91 23.90 -5.03 -11.24
CA SER A 91 22.71 -5.41 -12.01
C SER A 91 21.99 -4.23 -12.66
N PHE A 92 22.07 -3.04 -12.05
CA PHE A 92 21.47 -1.83 -12.64
C PHE A 92 22.22 -1.42 -13.93
N GLU A 93 23.54 -1.57 -13.93
CA GLU A 93 24.38 -1.31 -15.10
C GLU A 93 24.16 -2.34 -16.21
N GLU A 94 24.04 -3.63 -15.87
CA GLU A 94 23.74 -4.69 -16.83
C GLU A 94 22.33 -4.59 -17.40
N TYR A 95 21.33 -4.25 -16.59
CA TYR A 95 19.96 -4.02 -17.06
C TYR A 95 19.88 -2.83 -18.03
N LYS A 96 20.58 -1.73 -17.71
CA LYS A 96 20.68 -0.57 -18.61
C LYS A 96 21.42 -0.92 -19.90
N LYS A 97 22.54 -1.65 -19.82
CA LYS A 97 23.27 -2.16 -21.00
C LYS A 97 22.40 -3.07 -21.86
N ARG A 98 21.57 -3.94 -21.28
CA ARG A 98 20.69 -4.84 -22.02
C ARG A 98 19.56 -4.08 -22.74
N LYS A 99 18.93 -3.12 -22.07
CA LYS A 99 17.91 -2.24 -22.67
C LYS A 99 18.44 -1.38 -23.82
N VAL A 100 19.69 -0.92 -23.74
CA VAL A 100 20.34 -0.18 -24.83
C VAL A 100 20.65 -1.11 -26.00
N ARG A 101 21.10 -2.35 -25.73
CA ARG A 101 21.40 -3.36 -26.75
C ARG A 101 20.16 -3.96 -27.43
N GLU A 102 18.99 -3.88 -26.80
CA GLU A 102 17.70 -4.25 -27.40
C GLU A 102 17.09 -3.12 -28.26
N LYS A 103 17.58 -1.88 -28.10
CA LYS A 103 17.11 -0.71 -28.86
C LYS A 103 17.99 -0.38 -30.07
N TYR A 104 19.10 -1.10 -30.26
CA TYR A 104 19.98 -1.06 -31.43
C TYR A 104 20.00 -2.44 -32.07
#